data_AF-A0A968HNG5-F1
#
_entry.id   AF-A0A968HNG5-F1
#
_cell.length_a   1.000
_cell.length_b   1.000
_cell.length_c   1.000
_cell.angle_alpha   90.00
_cell.angle_beta   90.00
_cell.angle_gamma   90.00
#
_symmetry.space_group_name_H-M   'P 1'
#
loop_
_entity.id
_entity.type
_entity.pdbx_description
1 polymer ?
#
loop_
_entity_poly.entity_id
_entity_poly.type
_entity_poly.pdbx_seq_one_letter_code
_entity_poly.pdbx_strand_id
1 'polypeptide(L)'
;MQADTEFGTVSFFNAVHKGSWRPVVGMGGNRKLQDGRCLQDLYRQAKRGLQVYLGGIDYSLSVSWFCLKRAEGKRELRFVVSTYPYSVTYLVRLGRKRWVIEGFFETAKHQFGLHCFGQRTKLGVYRWLILSLIAYMLAYWIDLWSWPPVLKWKATCRLARETLFACVVWFELLKQTRISANIAAQYGWV
;
A
#
# COMPACT_ATOMS: atom_id res chain seq x y z
N MET A 1 11.39 5.41 -7.58
CA MET A 1 10.04 5.89 -7.17
C MET A 1 9.01 4.86 -7.59
N GLN A 2 7.94 4.62 -6.82
CA GLN A 2 6.83 3.75 -7.24
C GLN A 2 5.53 4.54 -7.33
N ALA A 3 4.71 4.31 -8.35
CA ALA A 3 3.47 5.05 -8.55
C ALA A 3 2.36 4.16 -9.13
N ASP A 4 1.10 4.58 -8.94
CA ASP A 4 -0.06 3.87 -9.48
C ASP A 4 -0.30 4.15 -10.97
N THR A 5 -1.24 3.41 -11.54
CA THR A 5 -1.84 3.56 -12.87
C THR A 5 -2.28 4.98 -13.18
N GLU A 6 -2.74 5.75 -12.18
CA GLU A 6 -3.11 7.15 -12.36
C GLU A 6 -1.92 8.05 -12.72
N PHE A 7 -0.71 7.67 -12.32
CA PHE A 7 0.54 8.32 -12.72
C PHE A 7 1.07 7.79 -14.07
N GLY A 8 0.26 7.02 -14.80
CA GLY A 8 0.59 6.46 -16.11
C GLY A 8 0.54 7.47 -17.27
N THR A 9 0.46 8.79 -16.98
CA THR A 9 0.32 9.84 -17.98
C THR A 9 1.65 10.18 -18.66
N VAL A 10 1.58 10.59 -19.93
CA VAL A 10 2.76 10.97 -20.72
C VAL A 10 3.52 12.13 -20.06
N SER A 11 2.79 13.12 -19.53
CA SER A 11 3.37 14.27 -18.83
C SER A 11 4.18 13.85 -17.60
N PHE A 12 3.69 12.89 -16.81
CA PHE A 12 4.41 12.37 -15.66
C PHE A 12 5.70 11.68 -16.07
N PHE A 13 5.64 10.81 -17.08
CA PHE A 13 6.81 10.10 -17.59
C PHE A 13 7.87 11.08 -18.12
N ASN A 14 7.47 12.08 -18.91
CA ASN A 14 8.37 13.11 -19.43
C ASN A 14 9.00 13.95 -18.32
N ALA A 15 8.23 14.35 -17.30
CA ALA A 15 8.75 15.11 -16.16
C ALA A 15 9.79 14.31 -15.37
N VAL A 16 9.48 13.04 -15.11
CA VAL A 16 10.36 12.12 -14.39
C VAL A 16 11.63 11.80 -15.20
N HIS A 17 11.50 11.60 -16.51
CA HIS A 17 12.63 11.36 -17.40
C HIS A 17 13.59 12.55 -17.44
N LYS A 18 13.06 13.78 -17.54
CA LYS A 18 13.86 15.02 -17.43
C LYS A 18 14.63 15.11 -16.11
N GLY A 19 14.02 14.69 -15.02
CA GLY A 19 14.68 14.65 -13.70
C GLY A 19 15.62 13.46 -13.48
N SER A 20 15.87 12.61 -14.50
CA SER A 20 16.68 11.39 -14.39
C SER A 20 16.21 10.40 -13.30
N TRP A 21 14.93 10.44 -12.93
CA TRP A 21 14.38 9.50 -11.95
C TRP A 21 14.02 8.17 -12.61
N ARG A 22 14.05 7.10 -11.81
CA ARG A 22 13.69 5.74 -12.21
C ARG A 22 12.36 5.36 -11.56
N PRO A 23 11.21 5.73 -12.15
CA PRO A 23 9.92 5.37 -11.63
C PRO A 23 9.56 3.95 -12.06
N VAL A 24 8.80 3.28 -11.21
CA VAL A 24 8.14 2.02 -11.50
C VAL A 24 6.66 2.26 -11.32
N VAL A 25 5.92 2.29 -12.43
CA VAL A 25 4.54 2.76 -12.48
C VAL A 25 3.64 1.61 -12.88
N GLY A 26 2.51 1.45 -12.19
CA GLY A 26 1.44 0.56 -12.64
C GLY A 26 0.85 1.05 -13.97
N MET A 27 0.38 0.15 -14.83
CA MET A 27 -0.35 0.55 -16.03
C MET A 27 -1.59 -0.30 -16.27
N GLY A 28 -2.61 0.35 -16.83
CA GLY A 28 -3.81 -0.32 -17.32
C GLY A 28 -3.51 -1.09 -18.60
N GLY A 29 -4.12 -2.26 -18.76
CA GLY A 29 -3.95 -3.10 -19.95
C GLY A 29 -4.39 -2.44 -21.26
N ASN A 30 -5.32 -1.49 -21.18
CA ASN A 30 -5.84 -0.75 -22.33
C ASN A 30 -4.90 0.35 -22.84
N ARG A 31 -3.75 0.56 -22.19
CA ARG A 31 -2.75 1.55 -22.65
C ARG A 31 -2.20 1.11 -24.00
N LYS A 32 -2.25 2.02 -24.97
CA LYS A 32 -1.73 1.78 -26.32
C LYS A 32 -0.20 1.93 -26.39
N LEU A 33 0.42 1.02 -27.12
CA LEU A 33 1.78 1.11 -27.62
C LEU A 33 1.82 2.03 -28.86
N GLN A 34 3.01 2.43 -29.29
CA GLN A 34 3.16 3.21 -30.54
C GLN A 34 2.72 2.42 -31.78
N ASP A 35 2.83 1.09 -31.77
CA ASP A 35 2.40 0.21 -32.87
C ASP A 35 0.88 -0.02 -32.93
N GLY A 36 0.11 0.66 -32.07
CA GLY A 36 -1.35 0.57 -32.02
C GLY A 36 -1.89 -0.59 -31.18
N ARG A 37 -1.05 -1.54 -30.76
CA ARG A 37 -1.47 -2.64 -29.86
C ARG A 37 -1.74 -2.13 -28.45
N CYS A 38 -2.52 -2.86 -27.69
CA CYS A 38 -2.72 -2.63 -26.28
C CYS A 38 -1.67 -3.38 -25.45
N LEU A 39 -1.36 -2.85 -24.27
CA LEU A 39 -0.45 -3.49 -23.31
C LEU A 39 -0.92 -4.89 -22.90
N GLN A 40 -2.24 -5.11 -22.89
CA GLN A 40 -2.84 -6.42 -22.66
C GLN A 40 -2.46 -7.47 -23.71
N ASP A 41 -2.21 -7.05 -24.96
CA ASP A 41 -1.92 -7.97 -26.06
C ASP A 41 -0.52 -8.60 -25.89
N LEU A 42 0.37 -7.92 -25.14
CA LEU A 42 1.67 -8.47 -24.77
C LEU A 42 1.55 -9.67 -23.82
N TYR A 43 0.43 -9.79 -23.10
CA TYR A 43 0.20 -10.91 -22.20
C TYR A 43 0.10 -12.22 -22.98
N ARG A 44 0.92 -13.21 -22.62
CA ARG A 44 1.09 -14.53 -23.28
C ARG A 44 1.77 -14.50 -24.65
N GLN A 45 1.72 -13.39 -25.39
CA GLN A 45 2.35 -13.27 -26.71
C GLN A 45 3.82 -12.82 -26.63
N ALA A 46 4.20 -12.05 -25.60
CA ALA A 46 5.54 -11.50 -25.44
C ALA A 46 6.27 -12.03 -24.20
N LYS A 47 7.60 -11.86 -24.19
CA LYS A 47 8.44 -12.12 -23.00
C LYS A 47 8.32 -10.94 -22.02
N ARG A 48 8.32 -11.24 -20.72
CA ARG A 48 8.39 -10.21 -19.67
C ARG A 48 9.75 -9.52 -19.69
N GLY A 49 9.77 -8.24 -19.31
CA GLY A 49 10.98 -7.40 -19.35
C GLY A 49 11.26 -6.79 -20.73
N LEU A 50 10.36 -6.99 -21.70
CA LEU A 50 10.44 -6.39 -23.01
C LEU A 50 10.45 -4.86 -22.89
N GLN A 51 11.30 -4.21 -23.69
CA GLN A 51 11.25 -2.78 -23.89
C GLN A 51 10.25 -2.46 -25.00
N VAL A 52 9.29 -1.58 -24.69
CA VAL A 52 8.25 -1.16 -25.63
C VAL A 52 8.18 0.36 -25.66
N TYR A 53 7.69 0.90 -26.76
CA TYR A 53 7.38 2.31 -26.90
C TYR A 53 5.89 2.52 -26.64
N LEU A 54 5.57 3.34 -25.65
CA LEU A 54 4.18 3.71 -25.36
C LEU A 54 3.73 4.85 -26.26
N GLY A 55 2.45 4.86 -26.62
CA GLY A 55 1.88 5.97 -27.38
C GLY A 55 2.13 7.30 -26.67
N GLY A 56 2.75 8.25 -27.39
CA GLY A 56 3.09 9.59 -26.88
C GLY A 56 4.41 9.69 -26.10
N ILE A 57 5.19 8.61 -25.97
CA ILE A 57 6.52 8.61 -25.35
C ILE A 57 7.54 8.18 -26.40
N ASP A 58 8.62 8.94 -26.54
CA ASP A 58 9.66 8.81 -27.56
C ASP A 58 10.83 7.91 -27.15
N TYR A 59 10.89 7.48 -25.90
CA TYR A 59 11.88 6.54 -25.38
C TYR A 59 11.28 5.19 -24.98
N SER A 60 12.14 4.17 -24.92
CA SER A 60 11.73 2.82 -24.58
C SER A 60 11.48 2.67 -23.09
N LEU A 61 10.47 1.86 -22.75
CA LEU A 61 10.07 1.56 -21.38
C LEU A 61 10.06 0.05 -21.17
N SER A 62 10.67 -0.41 -20.08
CA SER A 62 10.68 -1.82 -19.72
C SER A 62 9.36 -2.21 -19.06
N VAL A 63 8.69 -3.21 -19.64
CA VAL A 63 7.37 -3.67 -19.22
C VAL A 63 7.42 -5.09 -18.68
N SER A 64 6.72 -5.31 -17.58
CA SER A 64 6.46 -6.64 -17.03
C SER A 64 5.06 -6.71 -16.45
N TRP A 65 4.61 -7.93 -16.15
CA TRP A 65 3.28 -8.17 -15.61
C TRP A 65 3.29 -9.31 -14.60
N PHE A 66 2.33 -9.27 -13.68
CA PHE A 66 2.08 -10.33 -12.71
C PHE A 66 0.60 -10.50 -12.44
N CYS A 67 0.23 -11.70 -11.97
CA CYS A 67 -1.13 -12.02 -11.59
C CYS A 67 -1.25 -12.02 -10.06
N LEU A 68 -2.24 -11.31 -9.54
CA LEU A 68 -2.66 -11.38 -8.15
C LEU A 68 -3.82 -12.37 -8.03
N LYS A 69 -3.76 -13.25 -7.03
CA LYS A 69 -4.88 -14.14 -6.68
C LYS A 69 -5.78 -13.41 -5.68
N ARG A 70 -7.05 -13.19 -6.03
CA ARG A 70 -8.07 -12.72 -5.07
C ARG A 70 -8.68 -13.90 -4.31
N ALA A 71 -9.34 -13.59 -3.19
CA ALA A 71 -9.99 -14.56 -2.32
C ALA A 71 -11.00 -15.47 -3.05
N GLU A 72 -11.64 -14.97 -4.11
CA GLU A 72 -12.62 -15.72 -4.94
C GLU A 72 -11.98 -16.56 -6.07
N GLY A 73 -10.66 -16.77 -6.07
CA GLY A 73 -9.97 -17.48 -7.15
C GLY A 73 -9.81 -16.68 -8.46
N LYS A 74 -10.45 -15.50 -8.55
CA LYS A 74 -10.25 -14.53 -9.64
C LYS A 74 -8.78 -14.07 -9.68
N ARG A 75 -8.20 -14.06 -10.88
CA ARG A 75 -6.84 -13.58 -11.13
C ARG A 75 -6.89 -12.20 -11.76
N GLU A 76 -6.27 -11.22 -11.12
CA GLU A 76 -6.12 -9.89 -11.70
C GLU A 76 -4.74 -9.74 -12.32
N LEU A 77 -4.72 -9.42 -13.61
CA LEU A 77 -3.52 -9.11 -14.35
C LEU A 77 -3.15 -7.65 -14.13
N ARG A 78 -1.91 -7.39 -13.71
CA ARG A 78 -1.38 -6.06 -13.50
C ARG A 78 -0.10 -5.87 -14.29
N PHE A 79 0.00 -4.73 -14.98
CA PHE A 79 1.18 -4.33 -15.71
C PHE A 79 1.99 -3.31 -14.92
N VAL A 80 3.31 -3.40 -15.07
CA VAL A 80 4.27 -2.49 -14.45
C VAL A 80 5.28 -2.07 -15.50
N VAL A 81 5.56 -0.77 -15.50
CA VAL A 81 6.40 -0.10 -16.47
C VAL A 81 7.51 0.65 -15.75
N SER A 82 8.72 0.61 -16.30
CA SER A 82 9.89 1.29 -15.75
C SER A 82 10.66 2.00 -16.86
N THR A 83 11.21 3.18 -16.56
CA THR A 83 12.14 3.88 -17.47
C THR A 83 13.51 3.21 -17.52
N TYR A 84 13.85 2.42 -16.50
CA TYR A 84 15.12 1.71 -16.41
C TYR A 84 14.92 0.20 -16.68
N PRO A 85 15.82 -0.46 -17.44
CA PRO A 85 15.77 -1.90 -17.69
C PRO A 85 16.17 -2.71 -16.47
N TYR A 86 15.23 -2.87 -15.54
CA TYR A 86 15.38 -3.78 -14.42
C TYR A 86 15.21 -5.24 -14.86
N SER A 87 15.84 -6.15 -14.12
CA SER A 87 15.55 -7.58 -14.23
C SER A 87 14.05 -7.83 -14.01
N VAL A 88 13.49 -8.77 -14.79
CA VAL A 88 12.08 -9.16 -14.75
C VAL A 88 11.63 -9.50 -13.32
N THR A 89 12.45 -10.24 -12.59
CA THR A 89 12.15 -10.68 -11.22
C THR A 89 12.08 -9.48 -10.28
N TYR A 90 12.98 -8.52 -10.44
CA TYR A 90 13.01 -7.30 -9.64
C TYR A 90 11.81 -6.39 -9.94
N LEU A 91 11.46 -6.20 -11.21
CA LEU A 91 10.32 -5.38 -11.62
C LEU A 91 8.99 -5.96 -11.10
N VAL A 92 8.81 -7.28 -11.19
CA VAL A 92 7.65 -7.98 -10.61
C VAL A 92 7.64 -7.86 -9.09
N ARG A 93 8.79 -7.96 -8.43
CA ARG A 93 8.90 -7.81 -6.97
C ARG A 93 8.51 -6.41 -6.52
N LEU A 94 8.99 -5.37 -7.21
CA LEU A 94 8.61 -3.99 -6.97
C LEU A 94 7.12 -3.76 -7.18
N GLY A 95 6.57 -4.29 -8.27
CA GLY A 95 5.13 -4.29 -8.54
C GLY A 95 4.34 -4.91 -7.39
N ARG A 96 4.70 -6.12 -6.94
CA ARG A 96 4.03 -6.78 -5.82
C ARG A 96 4.11 -5.99 -4.52
N LYS A 97 5.27 -5.39 -4.19
CA LYS A 97 5.43 -4.57 -2.98
C LYS A 97 4.44 -3.40 -2.93
N ARG A 98 4.19 -2.72 -4.06
CA ARG A 98 3.17 -1.66 -4.16
C ARG A 98 1.78 -2.14 -3.75
N TRP A 99 1.39 -3.31 -4.25
CA TRP A 99 0.09 -3.91 -3.95
C TRP A 99 -0.05 -4.38 -2.49
N VAL A 100 1.06 -4.78 -1.87
CA VAL A 100 1.08 -5.09 -0.43
C VAL A 100 0.73 -3.85 0.41
N ILE A 101 1.16 -2.66 -0.01
CA ILE A 101 0.83 -1.39 0.65
C ILE A 101 -0.65 -1.07 0.48
N GLU A 102 -1.20 -1.22 -0.73
CA GLU A 102 -2.63 -1.03 -1.00
C GLU A 102 -3.48 -1.96 -0.11
N GLY A 103 -3.13 -3.24 -0.05
CA GLY A 103 -3.81 -4.21 0.81
C GLY A 103 -3.69 -3.91 2.30
N PHE A 104 -2.57 -3.32 2.75
CA PHE A 104 -2.43 -2.81 4.12
C PHE A 104 -3.45 -1.68 4.38
N PHE A 105 -3.49 -0.65 3.54
CA PHE A 105 -4.39 0.49 3.73
C PHE A 105 -5.87 0.07 3.66
N GLU A 106 -6.23 -0.83 2.75
CA GLU A 106 -7.57 -1.39 2.68
C GLU A 106 -7.94 -2.14 3.97
N THR A 107 -7.03 -3.00 4.45
CA THR A 107 -7.24 -3.72 5.72
C THR A 107 -7.35 -2.76 6.91
N ALA A 108 -6.45 -1.78 6.99
CA ALA A 108 -6.39 -0.82 8.08
C ALA A 108 -7.64 0.07 8.12
N LYS A 109 -8.20 0.44 6.96
CA LYS A 109 -9.46 1.19 6.86
C LYS A 109 -10.60 0.50 7.58
N HIS A 110 -10.73 -0.82 7.40
CA HIS A 110 -11.80 -1.60 8.02
C HIS A 110 -11.49 -2.01 9.46
N GLN A 111 -10.24 -2.42 9.76
CA GLN A 111 -9.89 -2.94 11.08
C GLN A 111 -9.73 -1.83 12.13
N PHE A 112 -9.12 -0.71 11.77
CA PHE A 112 -8.89 0.44 12.67
C PHE A 112 -9.95 1.55 12.51
N GLY A 113 -10.98 1.33 11.68
CA GLY A 113 -12.05 2.32 11.49
C GLY A 113 -11.58 3.63 10.86
N LEU A 114 -10.49 3.63 10.08
CA LEU A 114 -9.98 4.86 9.44
C LEU A 114 -11.00 5.49 8.47
N HIS A 115 -12.01 4.73 8.03
CA HIS A 115 -13.13 5.22 7.22
C HIS A 115 -14.05 6.20 7.98
N CYS A 116 -14.07 6.15 9.32
CA CYS A 116 -14.97 6.97 10.13
C CYS A 116 -14.43 8.39 10.40
N PHE A 117 -13.18 8.69 10.01
CA PHE A 117 -12.58 10.00 10.26
C PHE A 117 -12.91 10.99 9.14
N GLY A 118 -13.44 12.15 9.51
CA GLY A 118 -13.87 13.20 8.59
C GLY A 118 -12.73 13.81 7.78
N GLN A 119 -12.44 13.24 6.61
CA GLN A 119 -11.45 13.74 5.63
C GLN A 119 -11.85 15.08 4.97
N ARG A 120 -13.03 15.62 5.30
CA ARG A 120 -13.55 16.88 4.76
C ARG A 120 -12.87 18.12 5.34
N THR A 121 -12.10 18.00 6.42
CA THR A 121 -11.41 19.13 7.06
C THR A 121 -9.90 18.92 7.08
N LYS A 122 -9.10 20.00 7.02
CA LYS A 122 -7.62 19.93 7.09
C LYS A 122 -7.17 19.18 8.36
N LEU A 123 -7.77 19.48 9.50
CA LEU A 123 -7.49 18.81 10.78
C LEU A 123 -7.82 17.31 10.73
N GLY A 124 -8.92 16.93 10.07
CA GLY A 124 -9.29 15.53 9.87
C GLY A 124 -8.27 14.76 9.02
N VAL A 125 -7.70 15.39 7.99
CA VAL A 125 -6.63 14.79 7.18
C VAL A 125 -5.37 14.55 8.01
N TYR A 126 -4.95 15.51 8.83
CA TYR A 126 -3.78 15.32 9.71
C TYR A 126 -4.00 14.18 10.71
N ARG A 127 -5.17 14.13 11.36
CA ARG A 127 -5.53 13.03 12.27
C ARG A 127 -5.52 11.68 11.55
N TRP A 128 -6.06 11.62 10.34
CA TRP A 128 -6.09 10.41 9.52
C TRP A 128 -4.67 9.93 9.14
N LEU A 129 -3.77 10.84 8.79
CA LEU A 129 -2.37 10.52 8.48
C LEU A 129 -1.63 9.96 9.70
N ILE A 130 -1.77 10.61 10.86
CA ILE A 130 -1.14 10.16 12.11
C ILE A 130 -1.68 8.77 12.50
N LEU A 131 -2.99 8.56 12.43
CA LEU A 131 -3.61 7.27 12.75
C LEU A 131 -3.16 6.17 11.79
N SER A 132 -3.03 6.49 10.50
CA SER A 132 -2.52 5.56 9.49
C SER A 132 -1.07 5.17 9.76
N LEU A 133 -0.24 6.13 10.19
CA LEU A 133 1.15 5.88 10.61
C LEU A 133 1.20 4.98 11.85
N ILE A 134 0.38 5.26 12.87
CA ILE A 134 0.32 4.45 14.09
C ILE A 134 -0.14 3.02 13.75
N ALA A 135 -1.20 2.87 12.96
CA ALA A 135 -1.69 1.55 12.51
C ALA A 135 -0.59 0.76 11.77
N TYR A 136 0.22 1.43 10.95
CA TYR A 136 1.34 0.81 10.25
C TYR A 136 2.43 0.33 11.23
N MET A 137 2.83 1.18 12.18
CA MET A 137 3.82 0.82 13.19
C MET A 137 3.36 -0.37 14.05
N LEU A 138 2.09 -0.38 14.47
CA LEU A 138 1.52 -1.48 15.26
C LEU A 138 1.45 -2.79 14.46
N ALA A 139 1.01 -2.73 13.20
CA ALA A 139 0.96 -3.92 12.35
C ALA A 139 2.37 -4.46 12.05
N TYR A 140 3.32 -3.56 11.76
CA TYR A 140 4.72 -3.93 11.54
C TYR A 140 5.35 -4.55 12.79
N TRP A 141 5.07 -3.99 13.96
CA TRP A 141 5.54 -4.54 15.24
C TRP A 141 5.08 -5.99 15.42
N ILE A 142 3.79 -6.28 15.19
CA ILE A 142 3.27 -7.65 15.34
C ILE A 142 3.82 -8.62 14.30
N ASP A 143 4.02 -8.17 13.07
CA ASP A 143 4.67 -9.00 12.03
C ASP A 143 6.09 -9.41 12.46
N LEU A 144 6.84 -8.50 13.09
CA LEU A 144 8.19 -8.76 13.61
C LEU A 144 8.19 -9.82 14.73
N TRP A 145 7.17 -9.82 15.59
CA TRP A 145 7.01 -10.79 16.68
C TRP A 145 6.43 -12.14 16.21
N SER A 146 5.83 -12.19 15.03
CA SER A 146 5.34 -13.45 14.45
C SER A 146 6.48 -14.20 13.75
N TRP A 147 6.93 -15.31 14.33
CA TRP A 147 7.91 -16.19 13.68
C TRP A 147 7.21 -17.47 13.16
N PRO A 148 7.35 -17.83 11.87
CA PRO A 148 7.99 -17.07 10.80
C PRO A 148 7.13 -15.85 10.36
N PRO A 149 7.74 -14.76 9.84
CA PRO A 149 7.01 -13.56 9.42
C PRO A 149 6.19 -13.87 8.18
N VAL A 150 4.90 -14.17 8.38
CA VAL A 150 3.93 -14.37 7.31
C VAL A 150 3.06 -13.12 7.28
N LEU A 151 3.38 -12.20 6.37
CA LEU A 151 2.70 -10.91 6.20
C LEU A 151 1.24 -11.09 5.76
N LYS A 152 0.37 -11.43 6.72
CA LYS A 152 -1.08 -11.56 6.59
C LYS A 152 -1.72 -10.37 7.28
N TRP A 153 -1.72 -9.23 6.59
CA TRP A 153 -2.23 -7.95 7.10
C TRP A 153 -3.55 -8.06 7.86
N LYS A 154 -4.51 -8.86 7.38
CA LYS A 154 -5.80 -9.07 8.07
C LYS A 154 -5.65 -9.67 9.47
N ALA A 155 -4.80 -10.68 9.63
CA ALA A 155 -4.55 -11.31 10.91
C ALA A 155 -3.74 -10.38 11.83
N THR A 156 -2.69 -9.76 11.29
CA THR A 156 -1.81 -8.84 12.02
C THR A 156 -2.55 -7.61 12.53
N CYS A 157 -3.40 -6.98 11.71
CA CYS A 157 -4.20 -5.82 12.11
C CYS A 157 -5.26 -6.18 13.15
N ARG A 158 -5.90 -7.36 13.02
CA ARG A 158 -6.87 -7.83 14.02
C ARG A 158 -6.18 -8.06 15.37
N LEU A 159 -5.03 -8.73 15.36
CA LEU A 159 -4.27 -9.02 16.57
C LEU A 159 -3.75 -7.72 17.20
N ALA A 160 -3.30 -6.75 16.40
CA ALA A 160 -2.93 -5.41 16.87
C ALA A 160 -4.09 -4.70 17.57
N ARG A 161 -5.29 -4.79 17.01
CA ARG A 161 -6.47 -4.21 17.63
C ARG A 161 -6.83 -4.94 18.93
N GLU A 162 -6.80 -6.26 18.95
CA GLU A 162 -7.21 -7.05 20.11
C GLU A 162 -6.22 -6.94 21.28
N THR A 163 -4.91 -6.91 21.01
CA THR A 163 -3.90 -6.88 22.07
C THR A 163 -3.45 -5.47 22.41
N LEU A 164 -3.04 -4.67 21.43
CA LEU A 164 -2.42 -3.38 21.70
C LEU A 164 -3.45 -2.31 22.05
N PHE A 165 -4.63 -2.33 21.42
CA PHE A 165 -5.69 -1.38 21.79
C PHE A 165 -6.24 -1.66 23.19
N ALA A 166 -6.44 -2.93 23.54
CA ALA A 166 -6.84 -3.32 24.89
C ALA A 166 -5.79 -2.89 25.92
N CYS A 167 -4.50 -3.08 25.64
CA CYS A 167 -3.43 -2.59 26.50
C CYS A 167 -3.45 -1.06 26.66
N VAL A 168 -3.63 -0.29 25.58
CA VAL A 168 -3.66 1.18 25.65
C VAL A 168 -4.85 1.68 26.45
N VAL A 169 -6.05 1.13 26.22
CA VAL A 169 -7.26 1.47 26.99
C VAL A 169 -7.09 1.08 28.46
N TRP A 170 -6.50 -0.09 28.72
CA TRP A 170 -6.22 -0.55 30.08
C TRP A 170 -5.20 0.34 30.80
N PHE A 171 -4.12 0.74 30.12
CA PHE A 171 -3.13 1.67 30.67
C PHE A 171 -3.72 3.05 30.94
N GLU A 172 -4.56 3.56 30.04
CA GLU A 172 -5.23 4.85 30.26
C GLU A 172 -6.23 4.76 31.42
N LEU A 173 -6.96 3.65 31.54
CA LEU A 173 -7.85 3.39 32.67
C LEU A 173 -7.07 3.29 33.98
N LEU A 174 -5.94 2.57 34.02
CA LEU A 174 -5.05 2.51 35.18
C LEU A 174 -4.44 3.87 35.54
N LYS A 175 -4.14 4.70 34.54
CA LYS A 175 -3.65 6.07 34.75
C LYS A 175 -4.75 6.95 35.32
N GLN A 176 -5.97 6.85 34.80
CA GLN A 176 -7.16 7.55 35.28
C GLN A 176 -7.52 7.15 36.71
N THR A 177 -7.47 5.85 37.05
CA THR A 177 -7.70 5.39 38.42
C THR A 177 -6.60 5.84 39.38
N ARG A 178 -5.34 5.90 38.93
CA ARG A 178 -4.23 6.43 39.73
C ARG A 178 -4.34 7.94 39.97
N ILE A 179 -4.76 8.70 38.96
CA ILE A 179 -5.01 10.15 39.09
C ILE A 179 -6.22 10.41 39.99
N SER A 180 -7.26 9.59 39.86
CA SER A 180 -8.51 9.69 40.64
C SER A 180 -8.45 8.96 41.98
N ALA A 181 -7.30 8.40 42.37
CA ALA A 181 -7.13 7.63 43.61
C ALA A 181 -7.44 8.47 44.85
N ASN A 182 -7.10 9.76 44.82
CA ASN A 182 -7.43 10.71 45.90
C ASN A 182 -8.95 10.95 46.03
N ILE A 183 -9.70 10.88 44.91
CA ILE A 183 -11.15 11.01 44.90
C ILE A 183 -11.79 9.71 45.41
N ALA A 184 -11.29 8.55 44.99
CA ALA A 184 -11.77 7.25 45.48
C ALA A 184 -11.55 7.08 47.00
N ALA A 185 -10.44 7.58 47.54
CA ALA A 185 -10.17 7.62 48.98
C ALA A 185 -11.15 8.52 49.75
N GLN A 186 -11.61 9.63 49.16
CA GLN A 186 -12.62 10.50 49.78
C GLN A 186 -14.01 9.85 49.91
N TYR A 187 -14.33 8.87 49.06
CA TYR A 187 -15.60 8.15 49.09
C TYR A 187 -15.52 6.77 49.77
N GLY A 188 -14.38 6.40 50.35
CA GLY A 188 -14.22 5.17 51.14
C GLY A 188 -14.01 3.88 50.33
N TRP A 189 -13.49 3.98 49.10
CA TRP A 189 -13.24 2.84 48.20
C TRP A 189 -11.78 2.34 48.25
N VAL A 190 -11.15 2.35 49.43
CA VAL A 190 -9.81 1.77 49.68
C VAL A 190 -9.87 0.85 50.88
#